data_AF-A0A385N0V1-F1
#
_entry.id   AF-A0A385N0V1-F1
#
_cell.length_a   1.000
_cell.length_b   1.000
_cell.length_c   1.000
_cell.angle_alpha   90.00
_cell.angle_beta   90.00
_cell.angle_gamma   90.00
#
_symmetry.space_group_name_H-M   'P 1'
#
loop_
_entity.id
_entity.type
_entity.pdbx_description
1 polymer ?
#
loop_
_entity_poly.entity_id
_entity_poly.type
_entity_poly.pdbx_seq_one_letter_code
_entity_poly.pdbx_strand_id
1 'polypeptide(L)'
;MKPEAIILCLAVSLMTACAGVRSVSETQSVHGKAAPKPLYRDPVYDGAADPTVMWNPQTSSWFMFYTNRRANMPDPEGVEWVHGTPISIAESTDGGVTWRYKRNAVINYPHSGDNSITYWAPDVFFHEETWHMYLTIVPGVFTDWAHPRTIAHFTSTDMLSWHYESTLKLANEKVIDADVIALPDGGWRMFYNNEPDGKSVYYADSDDLYHWQDKGKAQLASRGEGPVAFKWQGYWWLIVDAWRGLAVYRSNDLTRWEQQTGYLLADPGTGKDDGINGGHPDVVVENDRAWLFYFTHGGRVGENAGKENAESRRSVIQVTELQFEGNWLTTDRNAPALISLPAK
;
A
#
# COMPACT_ATOMS: atom_id res chain seq x y z
N MET A 1 -2.25 -98.81 -17.22
CA MET A 1 -3.70 -98.84 -16.93
C MET A 1 -3.98 -97.78 -15.87
N LYS A 2 -5.00 -96.94 -16.11
CA LYS A 2 -5.34 -95.70 -15.37
C LYS A 2 -5.89 -95.99 -13.96
N PRO A 3 -5.87 -94.99 -13.05
CA PRO A 3 -7.10 -94.24 -12.73
C PRO A 3 -6.86 -92.71 -12.69
N GLU A 4 -7.72 -91.84 -13.21
CA GLU A 4 -8.95 -91.25 -12.61
C GLU A 4 -8.71 -90.32 -11.42
N ALA A 5 -8.96 -89.01 -11.60
CA ALA A 5 -9.50 -88.09 -10.58
C ALA A 5 -9.99 -86.74 -11.18
N ILE A 6 -11.31 -86.64 -11.37
CA ILE A 6 -12.23 -85.63 -10.81
C ILE A 6 -11.99 -84.12 -11.06
N ILE A 7 -12.79 -83.59 -11.99
CA ILE A 7 -13.69 -82.41 -11.99
C ILE A 7 -13.50 -81.33 -10.91
N LEU A 8 -13.36 -80.07 -11.33
CA LEU A 8 -14.13 -78.96 -10.75
C LEU A 8 -14.36 -77.81 -11.75
N CYS A 9 -15.63 -77.52 -12.04
CA CYS A 9 -16.09 -76.33 -12.74
C CYS A 9 -15.88 -75.09 -11.86
N LEU A 10 -15.32 -74.01 -12.43
CA LEU A 10 -15.60 -72.66 -11.95
C LEU A 10 -15.91 -71.74 -13.13
N ALA A 11 -17.12 -71.22 -13.11
CA ALA A 11 -17.61 -70.18 -13.99
C ALA A 11 -16.83 -68.88 -13.74
N VAL A 12 -16.26 -68.31 -14.81
CA VAL A 12 -15.64 -66.98 -14.78
C VAL A 12 -16.73 -65.97 -15.11
N SER A 13 -17.25 -65.29 -14.10
CA SER A 13 -18.08 -64.10 -14.28
C SER A 13 -17.19 -62.91 -14.64
N LEU A 14 -17.26 -62.43 -15.89
CA LEU A 14 -16.73 -61.14 -16.29
C LEU A 14 -17.54 -60.04 -15.59
N MET A 15 -16.94 -59.34 -14.63
CA MET A 15 -17.38 -58.00 -14.24
C MET A 15 -16.52 -56.96 -14.96
N THR A 16 -17.11 -56.32 -15.97
CA THR A 16 -16.63 -55.08 -16.56
C THR A 16 -16.72 -53.94 -15.53
N ALA A 17 -15.58 -53.57 -14.94
CA ALA A 17 -15.47 -52.33 -14.18
C ALA A 17 -15.30 -51.15 -15.17
N CYS A 18 -16.36 -50.36 -15.34
CA CYS A 18 -16.27 -49.07 -16.02
C CYS A 18 -15.46 -48.12 -15.13
N ALA A 19 -14.19 -47.89 -15.46
CA ALA A 19 -13.40 -46.82 -14.87
C ALA A 19 -13.94 -45.48 -15.38
N GLY A 20 -14.77 -44.82 -14.56
CA GLY A 20 -15.17 -43.45 -14.80
C GLY A 20 -13.94 -42.54 -14.71
N VAL A 21 -13.51 -42.02 -15.87
CA VAL A 21 -12.57 -40.90 -15.94
C VAL A 21 -13.25 -39.71 -15.29
N ARG A 22 -12.81 -39.32 -14.09
CA ARG A 22 -13.19 -38.03 -13.50
C ARG A 22 -12.48 -36.95 -14.31
N SER A 23 -13.25 -36.18 -15.08
CA SER A 23 -12.80 -34.91 -15.60
C SER A 23 -12.54 -33.98 -14.43
N VAL A 24 -11.27 -33.66 -14.16
CA VAL A 24 -10.92 -32.49 -13.36
C VAL A 24 -10.75 -31.35 -14.36
N SER A 25 -11.80 -30.54 -14.51
CA SER A 25 -11.72 -29.24 -15.17
C SER A 25 -12.89 -28.39 -14.71
N GLU A 26 -12.75 -27.84 -13.51
CA GLU A 26 -13.33 -26.53 -13.18
C GLU A 26 -12.21 -25.73 -12.52
N THR A 27 -11.43 -25.04 -13.35
CA THR A 27 -10.83 -23.78 -12.92
C THR A 27 -11.97 -22.90 -12.43
N GLN A 28 -12.15 -22.81 -11.12
CA GLN A 28 -12.98 -21.77 -10.53
C GLN A 28 -12.38 -20.43 -10.93
N SER A 29 -12.99 -19.80 -11.94
CA SER A 29 -12.76 -18.40 -12.24
C SER A 29 -13.28 -17.59 -11.07
N VAL A 30 -12.37 -17.14 -10.20
CA VAL A 30 -12.68 -16.13 -9.19
C VAL A 30 -12.98 -14.83 -9.94
N HIS A 31 -14.23 -14.64 -10.35
CA HIS A 31 -14.68 -13.37 -10.91
C HIS A 31 -14.82 -12.38 -9.75
N GLY A 32 -13.73 -11.67 -9.42
CA GLY A 32 -13.77 -10.52 -8.51
C GLY A 32 -14.80 -9.51 -8.99
N LYS A 33 -15.53 -8.88 -8.06
CA LYS A 33 -16.43 -7.78 -8.41
C LYS A 33 -15.58 -6.55 -8.74
N ALA A 34 -16.04 -5.75 -9.70
CA ALA A 34 -15.39 -4.48 -10.00
C ALA A 34 -15.47 -3.55 -8.78
N ALA A 35 -14.32 -3.04 -8.33
CA ALA A 35 -14.25 -1.98 -7.34
C ALA A 35 -14.97 -0.71 -7.85
N PRO A 36 -15.65 0.04 -6.96
CA PRO A 36 -16.21 1.34 -7.31
C PRO A 36 -15.09 2.34 -7.65
N LYS A 37 -15.46 3.40 -8.39
CA LYS A 37 -14.58 4.54 -8.69
C LYS A 37 -15.28 5.84 -8.24
N PRO A 38 -14.74 6.58 -7.24
CA PRO A 38 -13.57 6.24 -6.43
C PRO A 38 -13.76 4.97 -5.59
N LEU A 39 -12.65 4.32 -5.20
CA LEU A 39 -12.67 3.18 -4.30
C LEU A 39 -13.16 3.61 -2.91
N TYR A 40 -12.60 4.71 -2.40
CA TYR A 40 -12.91 5.21 -1.08
C TYR A 40 -12.82 6.74 -1.01
N ARG A 41 -13.79 7.33 -0.32
CA ARG A 41 -13.85 8.75 0.04
C ARG A 41 -14.09 8.81 1.54
N ASP A 42 -13.20 9.50 2.26
CA ASP A 42 -13.36 9.66 3.70
C ASP A 42 -14.59 10.52 4.03
N PRO A 43 -15.47 10.09 4.95
CA PRO A 43 -16.68 10.86 5.30
C PRO A 43 -16.44 11.98 6.32
N VAL A 44 -15.25 12.11 6.91
CA VAL A 44 -15.00 13.03 8.03
C VAL A 44 -14.38 14.35 7.55
N TYR A 45 -13.24 14.25 6.87
CA TYR A 45 -12.44 15.37 6.39
C TYR A 45 -12.31 15.43 4.87
N ASP A 46 -12.70 14.36 4.17
CA ASP A 46 -12.71 14.28 2.70
C ASP A 46 -11.30 14.36 2.07
N GLY A 47 -10.28 13.98 2.83
CA GLY A 47 -8.88 14.09 2.43
C GLY A 47 -8.11 12.79 2.58
N ALA A 48 -8.69 11.66 2.16
CA ALA A 48 -8.01 10.36 2.20
C ALA A 48 -6.80 10.36 1.24
N ALA A 49 -5.61 10.15 1.78
CA ALA A 49 -4.35 10.17 1.05
C ALA A 49 -3.33 9.20 1.66
N ASP A 50 -2.29 8.85 0.90
CA ASP A 50 -1.15 8.05 1.36
C ASP A 50 -1.60 6.72 2.03
N PRO A 51 -2.29 5.83 1.28
CA PRO A 51 -2.90 4.63 1.84
C PRO A 51 -1.85 3.57 2.21
N THR A 52 -2.19 2.69 3.16
CA THR A 52 -1.49 1.43 3.44
C THR A 52 -2.53 0.35 3.70
N VAL A 53 -2.49 -0.75 2.94
CA VAL A 53 -3.52 -1.78 2.95
C VAL A 53 -2.98 -3.09 3.49
N MET A 54 -3.60 -3.60 4.56
CA MET A 54 -3.12 -4.78 5.27
C MET A 54 -4.26 -5.63 5.82
N TRP A 55 -4.06 -6.96 5.85
CA TRP A 55 -5.00 -7.89 6.45
C TRP A 55 -4.95 -7.80 7.98
N ASN A 56 -6.10 -7.63 8.61
CA ASN A 56 -6.26 -7.76 10.06
C ASN A 56 -6.83 -9.17 10.39
N PRO A 57 -6.03 -10.08 10.97
CA PRO A 57 -6.47 -11.43 11.30
C PRO A 57 -7.46 -11.47 12.47
N GLN A 58 -7.41 -10.48 13.38
CA GLN A 58 -8.28 -10.44 14.56
C GLN A 58 -9.72 -10.10 14.20
N THR A 59 -9.91 -9.25 13.19
CA THR A 59 -11.23 -8.88 12.67
C THR A 59 -11.62 -9.65 11.41
N SER A 60 -10.70 -10.46 10.87
CA SER A 60 -10.86 -11.15 9.58
C SER A 60 -11.33 -10.19 8.48
N SER A 61 -10.66 -9.05 8.39
CA SER A 61 -10.99 -7.97 7.46
C SER A 61 -9.74 -7.26 6.98
N TRP A 62 -9.83 -6.60 5.82
CA TRP A 62 -8.77 -5.76 5.30
C TRP A 62 -8.89 -4.36 5.88
N PHE A 63 -7.79 -3.81 6.39
CA PHE A 63 -7.69 -2.43 6.84
C PHE A 63 -6.93 -1.61 5.80
N MET A 64 -7.34 -0.35 5.66
CA MET A 64 -6.61 0.69 4.95
C MET A 64 -6.34 1.81 5.95
N PHE A 65 -5.08 1.98 6.32
CA PHE A 65 -4.60 3.17 7.01
C PHE A 65 -4.39 4.27 5.98
N TYR A 66 -4.66 5.52 6.32
CA TYR A 66 -4.43 6.62 5.41
C TYR A 66 -4.24 7.93 6.18
N THR A 67 -3.42 8.82 5.63
CA THR A 67 -3.39 10.22 6.05
C THR A 67 -4.75 10.84 5.79
N ASN A 68 -5.41 11.37 6.83
CA ASN A 68 -6.69 12.04 6.64
C ASN A 68 -6.53 13.56 6.69
N ARG A 69 -6.29 14.16 5.51
CA ARG A 69 -6.12 15.60 5.33
C ARG A 69 -7.44 16.31 5.61
N ARG A 70 -7.40 17.47 6.27
CA ARG A 70 -8.55 18.30 6.64
C ARG A 70 -9.08 19.10 5.45
N ALA A 71 -9.42 18.43 4.34
CA ALA A 71 -9.79 19.08 3.08
C ALA A 71 -11.06 19.95 3.20
N ASN A 72 -11.96 19.63 4.12
CA ASN A 72 -13.14 20.41 4.44
C ASN A 72 -12.92 21.54 5.47
N MET A 73 -11.67 21.80 5.90
CA MET A 73 -11.36 22.89 6.83
C MET A 73 -11.79 24.24 6.21
N PRO A 74 -12.59 25.06 6.92
CA PRO A 74 -12.96 26.39 6.44
C PRO A 74 -11.76 27.32 6.49
N ASP A 75 -11.56 28.09 5.41
CA ASP A 75 -10.61 29.20 5.33
C ASP A 75 -9.20 28.88 5.91
N PRO A 76 -8.54 27.77 5.51
CA PRO A 76 -7.20 27.47 6.00
C PRO A 76 -6.20 28.53 5.52
N GLU A 77 -5.21 28.84 6.35
CA GLU A 77 -4.08 29.63 5.90
C GLU A 77 -2.99 28.69 5.32
N GLY A 78 -2.63 28.92 4.05
CA GLY A 78 -1.60 28.13 3.37
C GLY A 78 -1.86 26.63 3.41
N VAL A 79 -0.99 25.88 4.10
CA VAL A 79 -1.03 24.40 4.16
C VAL A 79 -1.59 23.83 5.45
N GLU A 80 -2.27 24.62 6.28
CA GLU A 80 -2.85 24.13 7.54
C GLU A 80 -3.75 22.90 7.36
N TRP A 81 -4.46 22.82 6.25
CA TRP A 81 -5.38 21.71 5.96
C TRP A 81 -4.69 20.35 5.83
N VAL A 82 -3.38 20.29 5.58
CA VAL A 82 -2.62 19.03 5.59
C VAL A 82 -1.94 18.75 6.94
N HIS A 83 -2.04 19.65 7.92
CA HIS A 83 -1.54 19.44 9.28
C HIS A 83 -2.69 19.12 10.24
N GLY A 84 -2.40 18.75 11.49
CA GLY A 84 -3.36 18.29 12.48
C GLY A 84 -4.11 17.03 12.04
N THR A 85 -3.50 16.25 11.15
CA THR A 85 -4.14 15.11 10.49
C THR A 85 -3.95 13.85 11.32
N PRO A 86 -5.03 13.10 11.59
CA PRO A 86 -4.91 11.77 12.14
C PRO A 86 -4.50 10.77 11.05
N ILE A 87 -4.10 9.57 11.48
CA ILE A 87 -4.22 8.38 10.65
C ILE A 87 -5.60 7.79 10.85
N SER A 88 -6.38 7.72 9.78
CA SER A 88 -7.70 7.11 9.77
C SER A 88 -7.63 5.69 9.22
N ILE A 89 -8.62 4.87 9.59
CA ILE A 89 -8.73 3.46 9.20
C ILE A 89 -10.05 3.27 8.47
N ALA A 90 -9.99 2.72 7.26
CA ALA A 90 -11.13 2.14 6.57
C ALA A 90 -11.05 0.61 6.59
N GLU A 91 -12.20 -0.06 6.57
CA GLU A 91 -12.32 -1.52 6.65
C GLU A 91 -13.09 -2.07 5.46
N SER A 92 -12.59 -3.18 4.90
CA SER A 92 -13.27 -3.99 3.89
C SER A 92 -13.43 -5.44 4.35
N THR A 93 -14.63 -5.98 4.19
CA THR A 93 -14.98 -7.37 4.53
C THR A 93 -15.42 -8.19 3.31
N ASP A 94 -15.30 -7.62 2.11
CA ASP A 94 -15.79 -8.21 0.85
C ASP A 94 -14.68 -8.32 -0.21
N GLY A 95 -13.44 -8.53 0.25
CA GLY A 95 -12.28 -8.75 -0.62
C GLY A 95 -11.70 -7.49 -1.23
N GLY A 96 -11.82 -6.35 -0.54
CA GLY A 96 -11.30 -5.05 -0.99
C GLY A 96 -12.22 -4.29 -1.94
N VAL A 97 -13.45 -4.78 -2.18
CA VAL A 97 -14.39 -4.18 -3.14
C VAL A 97 -15.05 -2.95 -2.54
N THR A 98 -15.51 -3.01 -1.28
CA THR A 98 -16.09 -1.86 -0.59
C THR A 98 -15.36 -1.57 0.71
N TRP A 99 -15.22 -0.27 1.02
CA TRP A 99 -14.50 0.24 2.17
C TRP A 99 -15.40 1.16 2.98
N ARG A 100 -15.40 1.01 4.30
CA ARG A 100 -16.14 1.86 5.23
C ARG A 100 -15.20 2.47 6.26
N TYR A 101 -15.41 3.74 6.59
CA TYR A 101 -14.70 4.38 7.70
C TYR A 101 -14.91 3.56 8.98
N LYS A 102 -13.83 3.21 9.65
CA LYS A 102 -13.84 2.46 10.90
C LYS A 102 -13.65 3.40 12.09
N ARG A 103 -12.53 4.10 12.14
CA ARG A 103 -12.14 5.07 13.19
C ARG A 103 -10.78 5.70 12.85
N ASN A 104 -10.36 6.69 13.64
CA ASN A 104 -8.96 7.08 13.71
C ASN A 104 -8.16 6.08 14.55
N ALA A 105 -6.93 5.82 14.12
CA ALA A 105 -5.93 5.13 14.92
C ALA A 105 -5.59 5.98 16.15
N VAL A 106 -5.36 5.32 17.29
CA VAL A 106 -4.90 5.96 18.51
C VAL A 106 -3.38 5.92 18.51
N ILE A 107 -2.73 7.05 18.27
CA ILE A 107 -1.28 7.16 18.27
C ILE A 107 -0.80 7.71 19.61
N ASN A 108 -0.18 6.87 20.44
CA ASN A 108 0.32 7.25 21.76
C ASN A 108 1.74 7.83 21.64
N TYR A 109 1.87 9.00 21.01
CA TYR A 109 3.15 9.69 20.86
C TYR A 109 3.46 10.58 22.09
N PRO A 110 4.62 10.44 22.75
CA PRO A 110 4.97 11.21 23.94
C PRO A 110 5.41 12.62 23.55
N HIS A 111 4.45 13.52 23.33
CA HIS A 111 4.70 14.94 23.07
C HIS A 111 4.17 15.83 24.20
N SER A 112 4.91 16.89 24.52
CA SER A 112 4.64 17.82 25.63
C SER A 112 4.04 19.16 25.19
N GLY A 113 3.52 19.27 23.97
CA GLY A 113 2.95 20.49 23.38
C GLY A 113 1.44 20.40 23.12
N ASP A 114 0.82 21.52 22.75
CA ASP A 114 -0.61 21.67 22.49
C ASP A 114 -1.09 20.69 21.41
N ASN A 115 -1.64 19.53 21.82
CA ASN A 115 -2.53 18.53 21.16
C ASN A 115 -2.67 18.47 19.61
N SER A 116 -1.75 19.00 18.81
CA SER A 116 -1.89 19.27 17.38
C SER A 116 -0.80 18.59 16.56
N ILE A 117 -0.42 17.38 16.97
CA ILE A 117 0.49 16.55 16.18
C ILE A 117 -0.19 16.16 14.87
N THR A 118 0.63 16.19 13.83
CA THR A 118 0.28 15.81 12.47
C THR A 118 0.94 14.47 12.17
N TYR A 119 0.14 13.53 11.66
CA TYR A 119 0.59 12.20 11.25
C TYR A 119 0.39 12.02 9.75
N TRP A 120 1.42 11.56 9.04
CA TRP A 120 1.38 11.31 7.59
C TRP A 120 1.99 9.96 7.22
N ALA A 121 1.46 9.40 6.12
CA ALA A 121 2.04 8.30 5.36
C ALA A 121 2.53 7.16 6.26
N PRO A 122 1.59 6.42 6.88
CA PRO A 122 1.97 5.25 7.66
C PRO A 122 2.57 4.18 6.74
N ASP A 123 3.48 3.38 7.26
CA ASP A 123 3.80 2.05 6.74
C ASP A 123 3.50 1.05 7.85
N VAL A 124 2.79 -0.03 7.56
CA VAL A 124 2.23 -0.97 8.55
C VAL A 124 2.46 -2.40 8.10
N PHE A 125 3.11 -3.20 8.96
CA PHE A 125 3.33 -4.62 8.70
C PHE A 125 3.42 -5.44 9.98
N PHE A 126 3.31 -6.75 9.84
CA PHE A 126 3.37 -7.71 10.95
C PHE A 126 4.71 -8.43 10.99
N HIS A 127 5.29 -8.54 12.18
CA HIS A 127 6.49 -9.32 12.44
C HIS A 127 6.46 -9.86 13.88
N GLU A 128 6.81 -11.14 14.08
CA GLU A 128 6.93 -11.78 15.40
C GLU A 128 5.82 -11.40 16.41
N GLU A 129 4.57 -11.65 16.04
CA GLU A 129 3.38 -11.41 16.88
C GLU A 129 3.02 -9.92 17.10
N THR A 130 3.77 -9.00 16.51
CA THR A 130 3.63 -7.56 16.70
C THR A 130 3.36 -6.86 15.38
N TRP A 131 2.45 -5.88 15.40
CA TRP A 131 2.31 -4.93 14.30
C TRP A 131 3.30 -3.79 14.49
N HIS A 132 4.03 -3.46 13.44
CA HIS A 132 4.94 -2.31 13.39
C HIS A 132 4.32 -1.24 12.52
N MET A 133 4.49 0.02 12.92
CA MET A 133 4.19 1.18 12.11
C MET A 133 5.37 2.12 12.09
N TYR A 134 5.76 2.58 10.90
CA TYR A 134 6.64 3.72 10.74
C TYR A 134 5.84 4.89 10.21
N LEU A 135 5.93 6.02 10.89
CA LEU A 135 5.01 7.12 10.70
C LEU A 135 5.74 8.45 10.69
N THR A 136 5.40 9.29 9.73
CA THR A 136 5.90 10.67 9.70
C THR A 136 5.19 11.49 10.77
N ILE A 137 5.98 12.15 11.61
CA ILE A 137 5.56 13.03 12.70
C ILE A 137 5.94 14.47 12.34
N VAL A 138 4.94 15.35 12.30
CA VAL A 138 5.16 16.81 12.23
C VAL A 138 4.64 17.42 13.54
N PRO A 139 5.45 18.21 14.27
CA PRO A 139 5.17 18.60 15.65
C PRO A 139 4.26 19.84 15.72
N GLY A 140 3.14 19.83 14.99
CA GLY A 140 2.18 20.92 15.04
C GLY A 140 1.34 21.09 13.78
N VAL A 141 0.53 22.15 13.82
CA VAL A 141 -0.19 22.74 12.69
C VAL A 141 0.53 24.00 12.26
N PHE A 142 0.78 24.13 10.95
CA PHE A 142 1.57 25.22 10.39
C PHE A 142 0.96 25.67 9.05
N THR A 143 1.25 26.91 8.68
CA THR A 143 0.75 27.54 7.45
C THR A 143 1.71 27.37 6.27
N ASP A 144 2.94 26.90 6.50
CA ASP A 144 3.96 26.65 5.49
C ASP A 144 4.72 25.32 5.72
N TRP A 145 5.70 25.03 4.84
CA TRP A 145 6.47 23.77 4.85
C TRP A 145 7.83 23.84 5.57
N ALA A 146 8.19 24.94 6.22
CA ALA A 146 9.51 25.21 6.79
C ALA A 146 9.68 24.69 8.23
N HIS A 147 9.06 23.55 8.56
CA HIS A 147 9.02 23.00 9.93
C HIS A 147 9.68 21.61 10.06
N PRO A 148 10.08 21.15 11.24
CA PRO A 148 10.65 19.82 11.38
C PRO A 148 9.65 18.71 11.04
N ARG A 149 10.17 17.57 10.55
CA ARG A 149 9.41 16.32 10.45
C ARG A 149 10.35 15.12 10.54
N THR A 150 9.94 14.12 11.29
CA THR A 150 10.75 12.93 11.62
C THR A 150 9.95 11.68 11.39
N ILE A 151 10.61 10.54 11.27
CA ILE A 151 9.95 9.22 11.21
C ILE A 151 10.04 8.58 12.60
N ALA A 152 8.92 8.13 13.14
CA ALA A 152 8.83 7.43 14.41
C ALA A 152 8.30 6.00 14.23
N HIS A 153 8.80 5.10 15.07
CA HIS A 153 8.39 3.71 15.15
C HIS A 153 7.34 3.53 16.25
N PHE A 154 6.27 2.82 15.91
CA PHE A 154 5.22 2.41 16.81
C PHE A 154 4.96 0.91 16.71
N THR A 155 4.46 0.32 17.79
CA THR A 155 4.00 -1.08 17.83
C THR A 155 2.54 -1.17 18.22
N SER A 156 1.87 -2.24 17.81
CA SER A 156 0.49 -2.51 18.18
C SER A 156 0.22 -4.01 18.25
N THR A 157 -0.71 -4.41 19.11
CA THR A 157 -1.25 -5.77 19.16
C THR A 157 -2.65 -5.86 18.56
N ASP A 158 -3.28 -4.74 18.21
CA ASP A 158 -4.67 -4.67 17.76
C ASP A 158 -4.89 -3.89 16.45
N MET A 159 -3.83 -3.29 15.89
CA MET A 159 -3.86 -2.41 14.72
C MET A 159 -4.69 -1.12 14.90
N LEU A 160 -5.19 -0.84 16.11
CA LEU A 160 -6.03 0.31 16.42
C LEU A 160 -5.34 1.29 17.35
N SER A 161 -4.57 0.79 18.32
CA SER A 161 -3.84 1.56 19.32
C SER A 161 -2.36 1.29 19.18
N TRP A 162 -1.59 2.35 19.02
CA TRP A 162 -0.18 2.31 18.66
C TRP A 162 0.67 2.89 19.78
N HIS A 163 1.63 2.11 20.25
CA HIS A 163 2.56 2.46 21.31
C HIS A 163 3.84 2.99 20.69
N TYR A 164 4.28 4.17 21.12
CA TYR A 164 5.53 4.73 20.66
C TYR A 164 6.73 3.91 21.15
N GLU A 165 7.64 3.58 20.25
CA GLU A 165 8.91 2.92 20.54
C GLU A 165 10.06 3.92 20.49
N SER A 166 10.23 4.59 19.34
CA SER A 166 11.36 5.49 19.12
C SER A 166 11.12 6.49 17.99
N THR A 167 11.91 7.56 17.98
CA THR A 167 12.06 8.46 16.82
C THR A 167 13.38 8.12 16.15
N LEU A 168 13.34 7.82 14.85
CA LEU A 168 14.51 7.31 14.13
C LEU A 168 15.56 8.41 13.92
N LYS A 169 16.83 8.03 14.06
CA LYS A 169 17.98 8.88 13.75
C LYS A 169 18.40 8.67 12.28
N LEU A 170 17.68 9.34 11.39
CA LEU A 170 17.94 9.32 9.95
C LEU A 170 18.84 10.48 9.53
N ALA A 171 18.89 10.79 8.23
CA ALA A 171 19.78 11.81 7.68
C ALA A 171 19.61 13.21 8.31
N ASN A 172 18.40 13.59 8.73
CA ASN A 172 18.08 14.88 9.39
C ASN A 172 16.62 14.91 9.88
N GLU A 173 16.18 16.04 10.46
CA GLU A 173 14.81 16.30 10.95
C GLU A 173 13.88 16.89 9.87
N LYS A 174 14.08 16.50 8.62
CA LYS A 174 13.29 16.91 7.47
C LYS A 174 13.11 15.73 6.49
N VAL A 175 12.60 14.62 7.03
CA VAL A 175 12.42 13.32 6.35
C VAL A 175 11.00 12.81 6.53
N ILE A 176 10.46 12.12 5.51
CA ILE A 176 9.06 11.65 5.47
C ILE A 176 8.94 10.29 4.76
N ASP A 177 7.75 9.71 4.82
CA ASP A 177 7.28 8.61 3.97
C ASP A 177 8.17 7.36 4.05
N ALA A 178 8.17 6.71 5.21
CA ALA A 178 8.84 5.42 5.37
C ALA A 178 8.10 4.32 4.62
N ASP A 179 8.84 3.35 4.09
CA ASP A 179 8.33 2.06 3.64
C ASP A 179 9.38 0.98 3.93
N VAL A 180 8.98 -0.08 4.63
CA VAL A 180 9.89 -1.11 5.14
C VAL A 180 9.67 -2.43 4.42
N ILE A 181 10.78 -3.01 3.99
CA ILE A 181 10.82 -4.31 3.34
C ILE A 181 11.85 -5.23 3.98
N ALA A 182 11.52 -6.52 4.08
CA ALA A 182 12.47 -7.53 4.53
C ALA A 182 13.58 -7.76 3.50
N LEU A 183 14.82 -7.86 3.97
CA LEU A 183 15.98 -8.16 3.12
C LEU A 183 16.08 -9.67 2.85
N PRO A 184 16.59 -10.09 1.66
CA PRO A 184 16.75 -11.50 1.32
C PRO A 184 17.62 -12.29 2.32
N ASP A 185 18.65 -11.64 2.86
CA ASP A 185 19.66 -12.25 3.73
C ASP A 185 19.32 -12.11 5.24
N GLY A 186 18.12 -11.63 5.56
CA GLY A 186 17.70 -11.29 6.91
C GLY A 186 17.87 -9.80 7.22
N GLY A 187 17.11 -9.34 8.23
CA GLY A 187 16.98 -7.93 8.54
C GLY A 187 15.99 -7.21 7.61
N TRP A 188 16.00 -5.88 7.69
CA TRP A 188 15.05 -5.00 7.02
C TRP A 188 15.73 -3.79 6.43
N ARG A 189 15.10 -3.27 5.37
CA ARG A 189 15.43 -1.99 4.76
C ARG A 189 14.21 -1.09 4.81
N MET A 190 14.42 0.14 5.27
CA MET A 190 13.47 1.24 5.15
C MET A 190 13.91 2.14 4.01
N PHE A 191 13.03 2.40 3.05
CA PHE A 191 13.16 3.55 2.15
C PHE A 191 12.43 4.75 2.75
N TYR A 192 12.96 5.95 2.55
CA TYR A 192 12.32 7.17 3.02
C TYR A 192 12.72 8.37 2.16
N ASN A 193 11.94 9.45 2.20
CA ASN A 193 12.25 10.68 1.50
C ASN A 193 13.11 11.63 2.33
N ASN A 194 14.19 12.15 1.74
CA ASN A 194 15.03 13.19 2.32
C ASN A 194 14.78 14.52 1.59
N GLU A 195 13.97 15.41 2.18
CA GLU A 195 13.54 16.61 1.49
C GLU A 195 14.68 17.62 1.20
N PRO A 196 15.61 17.90 2.15
CA PRO A 196 16.74 18.80 1.91
C PRO A 196 17.62 18.41 0.72
N ASP A 197 17.77 17.11 0.43
CA ASP A 197 18.50 16.61 -0.75
C ASP A 197 17.62 16.57 -2.00
N GLY A 198 16.83 17.62 -2.21
CA GLY A 198 15.98 17.77 -3.39
C GLY A 198 14.86 16.74 -3.48
N LYS A 199 14.36 16.20 -2.35
CA LYS A 199 13.37 15.12 -2.28
C LYS A 199 13.90 13.81 -2.89
N SER A 200 15.12 13.44 -2.53
CA SER A 200 15.72 12.17 -2.94
C SER A 200 15.29 11.04 -2.00
N VAL A 201 15.17 9.83 -2.54
CA VAL A 201 14.95 8.64 -1.70
C VAL A 201 16.26 8.22 -1.06
N TYR A 202 16.22 7.98 0.24
CA TYR A 202 17.29 7.45 1.07
C TYR A 202 16.86 6.07 1.60
N TYR A 203 17.80 5.34 2.20
CA TYR A 203 17.47 4.12 2.91
C TYR A 203 18.28 3.93 4.19
N ALA A 204 17.69 3.18 5.12
CA ALA A 204 18.32 2.71 6.34
C ALA A 204 18.11 1.20 6.45
N ASP A 205 19.04 0.50 7.10
CA ASP A 205 18.90 -0.94 7.37
C ASP A 205 18.80 -1.20 8.88
N SER A 206 18.10 -2.27 9.26
CA SER A 206 17.95 -2.72 10.64
C SER A 206 18.01 -4.24 10.73
N ASP A 207 18.60 -4.75 11.80
CA ASP A 207 18.65 -6.17 12.12
C ASP A 207 17.52 -6.62 13.05
N ASP A 208 16.72 -5.69 13.60
CA ASP A 208 15.71 -6.00 14.62
C ASP A 208 14.42 -5.14 14.55
N LEU A 209 14.30 -4.21 13.58
CA LEU A 209 13.25 -3.19 13.47
C LEU A 209 13.30 -2.06 14.50
N TYR A 210 14.08 -2.16 15.57
CA TYR A 210 14.14 -1.13 16.61
C TYR A 210 15.35 -0.20 16.42
N HIS A 211 16.45 -0.72 15.89
CA HIS A 211 17.69 0.00 15.69
C HIS A 211 18.00 0.12 14.20
N TRP A 212 17.96 1.36 13.71
CA TRP A 212 18.16 1.68 12.31
C TRP A 212 19.51 2.35 12.08
N GLN A 213 20.24 1.89 11.06
CA GLN A 213 21.44 2.53 10.57
C GLN A 213 21.16 3.18 9.21
N ASP A 214 21.22 4.52 9.16
CA ASP A 214 21.16 5.25 7.90
C ASP A 214 22.29 4.84 6.95
N LYS A 215 21.94 4.58 5.69
CA LYS A 215 22.87 4.18 4.62
C LYS A 215 23.01 5.24 3.54
N GLY A 216 22.29 6.35 3.67
CA GLY A 216 22.32 7.47 2.74
C GLY A 216 21.43 7.28 1.51
N LYS A 217 21.80 7.98 0.44
CA LYS A 217 20.98 8.15 -0.76
C LYS A 217 20.87 6.85 -1.57
N ALA A 218 19.64 6.43 -1.88
CA ALA A 218 19.38 5.41 -2.87
C ALA A 218 19.74 5.94 -4.27
N GLN A 219 20.41 5.13 -5.09
CA GLN A 219 20.85 5.54 -6.43
C GLN A 219 19.69 5.48 -7.43
N LEU A 220 18.72 6.39 -7.25
CA LEU A 220 17.54 6.56 -8.11
C LEU A 220 17.68 7.83 -8.95
N ALA A 221 17.19 7.79 -10.19
CA ALA A 221 17.28 8.92 -11.11
C ALA A 221 16.17 9.97 -10.90
N SER A 222 15.01 9.59 -10.39
CA SER A 222 13.91 10.52 -10.07
C SER A 222 13.99 11.03 -8.63
N ARG A 223 13.62 12.30 -8.46
CA ARG A 223 13.14 12.83 -7.17
C ARG A 223 11.66 12.52 -6.99
N GLY A 224 11.17 12.58 -5.77
CA GLY A 224 9.77 12.33 -5.44
C GLY A 224 9.55 12.09 -3.95
N GLU A 225 8.43 11.48 -3.59
CA GLU A 225 8.07 11.07 -2.24
C GLU A 225 7.28 9.75 -2.27
N GLY A 226 6.82 9.25 -1.12
CA GLY A 226 6.10 7.96 -1.03
C GLY A 226 6.80 6.78 -1.70
N PRO A 227 8.04 6.43 -1.30
CA PRO A 227 8.64 5.19 -1.75
C PRO A 227 7.78 4.01 -1.29
N VAL A 228 7.51 3.05 -2.17
CA VAL A 228 6.84 1.78 -1.84
C VAL A 228 7.61 0.63 -2.45
N ALA A 229 8.14 -0.26 -1.61
CA ALA A 229 8.95 -1.39 -2.01
C ALA A 229 8.18 -2.70 -1.84
N PHE A 230 8.23 -3.57 -2.85
CA PHE A 230 7.57 -4.87 -2.79
C PHE A 230 8.26 -5.88 -3.69
N LYS A 231 7.94 -7.18 -3.51
CA LYS A 231 8.47 -8.26 -4.35
C LYS A 231 7.35 -8.86 -5.19
N TRP A 232 7.53 -8.90 -6.51
CA TRP A 232 6.56 -9.52 -7.42
C TRP A 232 7.22 -9.89 -8.75
N GLN A 233 6.78 -10.99 -9.37
CA GLN A 233 7.27 -11.45 -10.68
C GLN A 233 8.80 -11.56 -10.79
N GLY A 234 9.44 -12.03 -9.70
CA GLY A 234 10.89 -12.28 -9.65
C GLY A 234 11.77 -11.05 -9.40
N TYR A 235 11.20 -9.85 -9.31
CA TYR A 235 11.94 -8.61 -9.02
C TYR A 235 11.53 -8.01 -7.68
N TRP A 236 12.45 -7.25 -7.11
CA TRP A 236 12.11 -6.20 -6.17
C TRP A 236 11.69 -4.96 -6.95
N TRP A 237 10.58 -4.35 -6.56
CA TRP A 237 10.06 -3.13 -7.13
C TRP A 237 10.20 -2.01 -6.12
N LEU A 238 10.39 -0.79 -6.61
CA LEU A 238 10.27 0.43 -5.84
C LEU A 238 9.47 1.42 -6.67
N ILE A 239 8.37 1.92 -6.13
CA ILE A 239 7.55 2.95 -6.76
C ILE A 239 7.73 4.25 -5.97
N VAL A 240 7.83 5.39 -6.67
CA VAL A 240 8.00 6.71 -6.06
C VAL A 240 7.07 7.70 -6.73
N ASP A 241 6.29 8.47 -5.96
CA ASP A 241 5.50 9.58 -6.49
C ASP A 241 6.43 10.71 -6.95
N ALA A 242 6.49 10.94 -8.27
CA ALA A 242 7.34 11.97 -8.87
C ALA A 242 6.59 13.29 -9.13
N TRP A 243 5.37 13.45 -8.61
CA TRP A 243 4.42 14.53 -8.88
C TRP A 243 4.07 14.72 -10.36
N ARG A 244 4.33 13.70 -11.17
CA ARG A 244 3.99 13.62 -12.60
C ARG A 244 3.55 12.21 -12.99
N GLY A 245 2.97 11.50 -12.02
CA GLY A 245 2.83 10.04 -12.02
C GLY A 245 3.92 9.36 -11.21
N LEU A 246 3.87 8.03 -11.20
CA LEU A 246 4.68 7.18 -10.34
C LEU A 246 5.88 6.64 -11.10
N ALA A 247 7.08 6.97 -10.63
CA ALA A 247 8.33 6.39 -11.13
C ALA A 247 8.41 4.93 -10.67
N VAL A 248 8.70 4.01 -11.57
CA VAL A 248 8.87 2.60 -11.25
C VAL A 248 10.32 2.19 -11.43
N TYR A 249 10.86 1.50 -10.45
CA TYR A 249 12.17 0.88 -10.50
C TYR A 249 12.06 -0.60 -10.21
N ARG A 250 13.00 -1.37 -10.77
CA ARG A 250 13.20 -2.77 -10.44
C ARG A 250 14.63 -3.04 -10.01
N SER A 251 14.81 -4.04 -9.17
CA SER A 251 16.09 -4.51 -8.67
C SER A 251 16.10 -6.02 -8.48
N ASN A 252 17.29 -6.62 -8.56
CA ASN A 252 17.52 -8.01 -8.16
C ASN A 252 18.04 -8.12 -6.72
N ASP A 253 18.49 -7.01 -6.12
CA ASP A 253 19.27 -7.01 -4.87
C ASP A 253 18.90 -5.88 -3.89
N LEU A 254 17.83 -5.11 -4.17
CA LEU A 254 17.37 -3.93 -3.41
C LEU A 254 18.36 -2.76 -3.32
N THR A 255 19.49 -2.80 -4.01
CA THR A 255 20.52 -1.75 -3.97
C THR A 255 20.75 -1.10 -5.33
N ARG A 256 20.71 -1.89 -6.41
CA ARG A 256 20.89 -1.43 -7.78
C ARG A 256 19.54 -1.39 -8.47
N TRP A 257 19.16 -0.20 -8.89
CA TRP A 257 17.84 0.06 -9.44
C TRP A 257 17.93 0.42 -10.91
N GLU A 258 17.12 -0.26 -11.73
CA GLU A 258 16.85 0.11 -13.11
C GLU A 258 15.51 0.83 -13.15
N GLN A 259 15.45 2.02 -13.75
CA GLN A 259 14.20 2.77 -13.87
C GLN A 259 13.44 2.35 -15.13
N GLN A 260 12.14 2.14 -14.98
CA GLN A 260 11.20 1.99 -16.08
C GLN A 260 11.15 3.27 -16.92
N THR A 261 11.04 3.15 -18.23
CA THR A 261 10.74 4.31 -19.09
C THR A 261 9.30 4.76 -18.87
N GLY A 262 9.11 6.07 -18.63
CA GLY A 262 7.79 6.65 -18.35
C GLY A 262 7.41 6.55 -16.88
N TYR A 263 6.13 6.81 -16.60
CA TYR A 263 5.56 6.91 -15.26
C TYR A 263 4.18 6.24 -15.26
N LEU A 264 3.88 5.43 -14.26
CA LEU A 264 2.50 4.92 -14.09
C LEU A 264 1.59 6.07 -13.68
N LEU A 265 0.32 6.01 -14.11
CA LEU A 265 -0.71 6.99 -13.71
C LEU A 265 -0.33 8.46 -13.99
N ALA A 266 0.53 8.72 -14.99
CA ALA A 266 0.91 10.07 -15.38
C ALA A 266 -0.22 10.81 -16.10
N ASP A 267 -0.85 10.14 -17.08
CA ASP A 267 -1.90 10.70 -17.91
C ASP A 267 -3.27 10.59 -17.21
N PRO A 268 -4.08 11.68 -17.12
CA PRO A 268 -5.42 11.71 -16.54
C PRO A 268 -6.33 10.51 -16.87
N GLY A 269 -7.05 10.00 -15.87
CA GLY A 269 -8.02 8.93 -16.00
C GLY A 269 -9.39 9.48 -16.41
N THR A 270 -10.29 8.58 -16.81
CA THR A 270 -11.67 8.91 -17.17
C THR A 270 -12.67 8.57 -16.06
N GLY A 271 -12.20 7.92 -14.99
CA GLY A 271 -13.01 7.60 -13.82
C GLY A 271 -13.41 8.85 -13.03
N LYS A 272 -14.52 8.76 -12.29
CA LYS A 272 -14.91 9.83 -11.36
C LYS A 272 -13.77 10.09 -10.38
N ASP A 273 -13.43 11.37 -10.23
CA ASP A 273 -12.37 11.87 -9.35
C ASP A 273 -10.95 11.37 -9.67
N ASP A 274 -10.72 10.77 -10.84
CA ASP A 274 -9.44 10.21 -11.27
C ASP A 274 -8.78 11.02 -12.42
N GLY A 275 -9.25 12.25 -12.62
CA GLY A 275 -8.91 13.12 -13.77
C GLY A 275 -7.57 13.85 -13.68
N ILE A 276 -6.69 13.46 -12.76
CA ILE A 276 -5.32 13.98 -12.63
C ILE A 276 -4.33 12.81 -12.42
N ASN A 277 -3.03 13.07 -12.35
CA ASN A 277 -2.05 12.02 -12.07
C ASN A 277 -2.31 11.35 -10.70
N GLY A 278 -1.96 10.06 -10.60
CA GLY A 278 -1.93 9.36 -9.31
C GLY A 278 -0.80 9.88 -8.42
N GLY A 279 -1.04 9.93 -7.10
CA GLY A 279 -0.05 10.26 -6.08
C GLY A 279 0.31 9.08 -5.18
N HIS A 280 1.09 9.33 -4.13
CA HIS A 280 1.58 8.38 -3.10
C HIS A 280 0.80 7.05 -3.07
N PRO A 281 1.42 5.95 -3.54
CA PRO A 281 0.73 4.68 -3.72
C PRO A 281 0.86 3.76 -2.50
N ASP A 282 0.20 2.61 -2.59
CA ASP A 282 0.57 1.38 -1.90
C ASP A 282 0.29 0.19 -2.83
N VAL A 283 0.99 -0.93 -2.62
CA VAL A 283 0.88 -2.13 -3.45
C VAL A 283 0.64 -3.37 -2.61
N VAL A 284 -0.50 -4.03 -2.87
CA VAL A 284 -0.84 -5.32 -2.27
C VAL A 284 -0.64 -6.44 -3.29
N VAL A 285 0.26 -7.36 -2.98
CA VAL A 285 0.51 -8.57 -3.80
C VAL A 285 -0.21 -9.77 -3.18
N GLU A 286 -1.21 -10.31 -3.87
CA GLU A 286 -2.04 -11.43 -3.40
C GLU A 286 -2.35 -12.40 -4.53
N ASN A 287 -2.19 -13.69 -4.27
CA ASN A 287 -2.48 -14.75 -5.24
C ASN A 287 -1.84 -14.51 -6.62
N ASP A 288 -0.56 -14.12 -6.63
CA ASP A 288 0.24 -13.77 -7.81
C ASP A 288 -0.26 -12.54 -8.62
N ARG A 289 -1.23 -11.80 -8.09
CA ARG A 289 -1.71 -10.52 -8.64
C ARG A 289 -1.24 -9.36 -7.77
N ALA A 290 -1.13 -8.18 -8.35
CA ALA A 290 -0.71 -6.98 -7.63
C ALA A 290 -1.73 -5.85 -7.83
N TRP A 291 -2.09 -5.18 -6.74
CA TRP A 291 -3.09 -4.11 -6.69
C TRP A 291 -2.43 -2.81 -6.28
N LEU A 292 -2.48 -1.81 -7.14
CA LEU A 292 -1.96 -0.48 -6.88
C LEU A 292 -3.09 0.40 -6.33
N PHE A 293 -3.01 0.71 -5.04
CA PHE A 293 -3.81 1.74 -4.40
C PHE A 293 -3.09 3.07 -4.55
N TYR A 294 -3.84 4.14 -4.79
CA TYR A 294 -3.27 5.47 -4.94
C TYR A 294 -4.31 6.53 -4.65
N PHE A 295 -3.88 7.71 -4.20
CA PHE A 295 -4.79 8.84 -4.03
C PHE A 295 -4.77 9.76 -5.25
N THR A 296 -5.87 10.51 -5.41
CA THR A 296 -6.01 11.59 -6.40
C THR A 296 -6.73 12.77 -5.78
N HIS A 297 -6.39 13.98 -6.24
CA HIS A 297 -7.14 15.20 -5.96
C HIS A 297 -8.17 15.45 -7.06
N GLY A 298 -9.26 14.69 -7.04
CA GLY A 298 -10.25 14.67 -8.13
C GLY A 298 -10.90 16.01 -8.46
N GLY A 299 -10.91 16.96 -7.52
CA GLY A 299 -11.42 18.31 -7.77
C GLY A 299 -10.43 19.27 -8.43
N ARG A 300 -9.15 18.90 -8.67
CA ARG A 300 -8.16 19.76 -9.36
C ARG A 300 -8.31 19.79 -10.89
N VAL A 301 -9.55 19.79 -11.37
CA VAL A 301 -9.90 19.75 -12.79
C VAL A 301 -10.77 20.94 -13.17
N GLY A 302 -10.83 21.26 -14.47
CA GLY A 302 -11.70 22.30 -15.01
C GLY A 302 -11.53 23.64 -14.30
N GLU A 303 -12.62 24.23 -13.84
CA GLU A 303 -12.61 25.55 -13.16
C GLU A 303 -11.86 25.56 -11.82
N ASN A 304 -11.60 24.40 -11.22
CA ASN A 304 -10.85 24.26 -9.97
C ASN A 304 -9.35 24.01 -10.18
N ALA A 305 -8.89 23.86 -11.42
CA ALA A 305 -7.48 23.69 -11.72
C ALA A 305 -6.66 24.88 -11.19
N GLY A 306 -5.66 24.59 -10.36
CA GLY A 306 -4.78 25.61 -9.76
C GLY A 306 -5.43 26.51 -8.69
N LYS A 307 -6.66 26.22 -8.25
CA LYS A 307 -7.30 26.91 -7.13
C LYS A 307 -7.05 26.17 -5.83
N GLU A 308 -7.01 26.89 -4.72
CA GLU A 308 -7.00 26.32 -3.37
C GLU A 308 -8.38 26.54 -2.74
N ASN A 309 -9.21 25.49 -2.71
CA ASN A 309 -10.55 25.50 -2.13
C ASN A 309 -10.90 24.09 -1.63
N ALA A 310 -12.09 23.89 -1.04
CA ALA A 310 -12.48 22.58 -0.51
C ALA A 310 -12.45 21.46 -1.58
N GLU A 311 -12.91 21.76 -2.81
CA GLU A 311 -12.94 20.77 -3.89
C GLU A 311 -11.54 20.40 -4.39
N SER A 312 -10.63 21.36 -4.54
CA SER A 312 -9.27 21.09 -5.02
C SER A 312 -8.35 20.47 -3.96
N ARG A 313 -8.69 20.61 -2.68
CA ARG A 313 -8.02 19.95 -1.54
C ARG A 313 -8.48 18.51 -1.35
N ARG A 314 -9.75 18.22 -1.64
CA ARG A 314 -10.35 16.89 -1.51
C ARG A 314 -9.46 15.83 -2.17
N SER A 315 -9.34 14.69 -1.52
CA SER A 315 -8.67 13.52 -2.08
C SER A 315 -9.45 12.23 -1.83
N VAL A 316 -9.32 11.31 -2.78
CA VAL A 316 -9.97 10.01 -2.77
C VAL A 316 -8.95 8.93 -3.08
N ILE A 317 -9.20 7.72 -2.59
CA ILE A 317 -8.41 6.54 -2.95
C ILE A 317 -9.03 5.87 -4.16
N GLN A 318 -8.19 5.43 -5.08
CA GLN A 318 -8.49 4.65 -6.26
C GLN A 318 -7.71 3.32 -6.19
N VAL A 319 -8.09 2.35 -7.02
CA VAL A 319 -7.33 1.12 -7.19
C VAL A 319 -7.31 0.68 -8.64
N THR A 320 -6.18 0.13 -9.04
CA THR A 320 -5.99 -0.50 -10.36
C THR A 320 -5.15 -1.76 -10.21
N GLU A 321 -5.27 -2.67 -11.16
CA GLU A 321 -4.42 -3.87 -11.20
C GLU A 321 -3.09 -3.54 -11.87
N LEU A 322 -1.99 -3.93 -11.23
CA LEU A 322 -0.68 -3.95 -11.87
C LEU A 322 -0.57 -5.21 -12.74
N GLN A 323 -0.06 -5.00 -13.95
CA GLN A 323 0.25 -6.05 -14.89
C GLN A 323 1.77 -6.09 -15.08
N PHE A 324 2.29 -7.27 -15.41
CA PHE A 324 3.71 -7.46 -15.69
C PHE A 324 3.89 -7.81 -17.17
N GLU A 325 4.35 -6.83 -17.95
CA GLU A 325 4.46 -6.91 -19.39
C GLU A 325 5.84 -6.46 -19.85
N GLY A 326 6.51 -7.25 -20.70
CA GLY A 326 7.81 -6.85 -21.27
C GLY A 326 8.89 -6.58 -20.21
N ASN A 327 8.80 -7.24 -19.05
CA ASN A 327 9.64 -7.07 -17.85
C ASN A 327 9.40 -5.82 -17.00
N TRP A 328 8.32 -5.09 -17.24
CA TRP A 328 7.98 -3.85 -16.55
C TRP A 328 6.54 -3.87 -16.03
N LEU A 329 6.23 -2.95 -15.13
CA LEU A 329 4.87 -2.81 -14.62
C LEU A 329 4.05 -1.94 -15.57
N THR A 330 2.84 -2.37 -15.87
CA THR A 330 1.84 -1.59 -16.60
C THR A 330 0.52 -1.58 -15.81
N THR A 331 -0.37 -0.64 -16.12
CA THR A 331 -1.72 -0.65 -15.55
C THR A 331 -2.66 0.16 -16.43
N ASP A 332 -3.90 -0.30 -16.55
CA ASP A 332 -5.00 0.45 -17.16
C ASP A 332 -5.97 0.91 -16.06
N ARG A 333 -5.75 2.13 -15.57
CA ARG A 333 -6.62 2.72 -14.54
C ARG A 333 -8.05 3.00 -15.01
N ASN A 334 -8.34 2.95 -16.31
CA ASN A 334 -9.69 3.12 -16.84
C ASN A 334 -10.47 1.80 -16.86
N ALA A 335 -9.78 0.66 -16.98
CA ALA A 335 -10.39 -0.66 -16.87
C ALA A 335 -11.03 -0.91 -15.49
N PRO A 336 -12.06 -1.78 -15.39
CA PRO A 336 -12.58 -2.23 -14.11
C PRO A 336 -11.52 -2.97 -13.30
N ALA A 337 -11.26 -2.53 -12.07
CA ALA A 337 -10.40 -3.25 -11.14
C ALA A 337 -11.21 -4.40 -10.49
N LEU A 338 -11.00 -5.64 -10.96
CA LEU A 338 -11.66 -6.84 -10.43
C LEU A 338 -10.94 -7.35 -9.17
N ILE A 339 -10.87 -6.50 -8.15
CA ILE A 339 -10.14 -6.75 -6.92
C ILE A 339 -10.70 -7.96 -6.17
N SER A 340 -9.78 -8.75 -5.60
CA SER A 340 -10.11 -9.92 -4.80
C SER A 340 -8.98 -10.19 -3.81
N LEU A 341 -9.03 -9.49 -2.67
CA LEU A 341 -8.11 -9.71 -1.57
C LEU A 341 -8.61 -10.88 -0.69
N PRO A 342 -7.81 -11.94 -0.46
CA PRO A 342 -8.24 -13.11 0.29
C PRO A 342 -8.31 -12.85 1.79
N ALA A 343 -9.08 -13.65 2.52
CA ALA A 343 -8.86 -13.81 3.96
C ALA A 343 -7.59 -14.66 4.18
N LYS A 344 -6.82 -14.35 5.22
CA LYS A 344 -5.57 -15.06 5.56
C LYS A 344 -5.62 -15.71 6.92
#